data_AF-A0A5K0UX98-F1
#
_entry.id   AF-A0A5K0UX98-F1
#
_cell.length_a   1.000
_cell.length_b   1.000
_cell.length_c   1.000
_cell.angle_alpha   90.00
_cell.angle_beta   90.00
_cell.angle_gamma   90.00
#
_symmetry.space_group_name_H-M   'P 1'
#
loop_
_entity.id
_entity.type
_entity.pdbx_description
1 polymer ?
#
loop_
_entity_poly.entity_id
_entity_poly.type
_entity_poly.pdbx_seq_one_letter_code
_entity_poly.pdbx_strand_id
1 'polypeptide(L)' 'ALSLLKDSKHVVKALTDPLLKGQFPEVEVLVMSQLARECLNFDPDLRPTMAEVVQILSTITPDKRTRKFSLQFMQ' A
#
# COMPACT_ATOMS: atom_id res chain seq x y z
N ALA A 1 -12.60 -6.22 -13.04
CA ALA A 1 -11.74 -5.22 -12.39
C ALA A 1 -10.61 -5.86 -11.56
N LEU A 2 -10.89 -6.83 -10.68
CA LEU A 2 -9.91 -7.44 -9.75
C LEU A 2 -8.80 -8.33 -10.38
N SER A 3 -8.90 -8.68 -11.66
CA SER A 3 -7.92 -9.54 -12.35
C SER A 3 -6.58 -8.86 -12.65
N LEU A 4 -6.48 -7.53 -12.52
CA LEU A 4 -5.28 -6.75 -12.82
C LEU A 4 -4.15 -6.95 -11.82
N LEU A 5 -4.46 -7.45 -10.61
CA LEU A 5 -3.50 -7.63 -9.52
C LEU A 5 -2.83 -9.01 -9.50
N LYS A 6 -3.04 -9.84 -10.54
CA LYS A 6 -2.44 -11.17 -10.63
C LYS A 6 -1.00 -11.16 -11.14
N ASP A 7 -0.60 -10.12 -11.86
CA ASP A 7 0.73 -10.01 -12.47
C ASP A 7 1.38 -8.68 -12.06
N SER A 8 2.46 -8.77 -11.30
CA SER A 8 3.18 -7.62 -10.75
C SER A 8 3.62 -6.62 -11.84
N LYS A 9 4.00 -7.09 -13.03
CA LYS A 9 4.41 -6.20 -14.13
C LYS A 9 3.24 -5.40 -14.70
N HIS A 10 2.07 -6.03 -14.78
CA HIS A 10 0.85 -5.36 -15.26
C HIS A 10 0.34 -4.35 -14.23
N VAL A 11 0.46 -4.66 -12.94
CA VAL A 11 0.09 -3.75 -11.84
C VAL A 11 0.88 -2.45 -11.93
N VAL A 12 2.20 -2.54 -12.01
CA VAL A 12 3.06 -1.35 -12.06
C VAL A 12 2.71 -0.49 -13.27
N LYS A 13 2.58 -1.09 -14.46
CA LYS A 13 2.27 -0.32 -15.68
C LYS A 13 0.87 0.29 -15.68
N ALA A 14 -0.13 -0.40 -15.12
CA ALA A 14 -1.53 0.00 -15.24
C ALA A 14 -2.00 0.96 -14.15
N LEU A 15 -1.39 0.90 -12.95
CA LEU A 15 -1.89 1.63 -11.77
C LEU A 15 -1.07 2.85 -11.39
N THR A 16 0.13 3.04 -11.96
CA THR A 16 0.98 4.18 -11.62
C THR A 16 0.60 5.40 -12.44
N ASP A 17 0.63 6.58 -11.80
CA ASP A 17 0.44 7.85 -12.48
C ASP A 17 1.49 8.06 -13.60
N PRO A 18 1.06 8.24 -14.87
CA PRO A 18 1.97 8.49 -15.99
C PRO A 18 2.88 9.71 -15.78
N LEU A 19 2.47 10.70 -14.98
CA LEU A 19 3.24 11.91 -14.69
C LEU A 19 4.45 11.63 -13.78
N LEU A 20 4.46 10.50 -13.06
CA LEU A 20 5.63 10.07 -12.29
C LEU A 20 6.76 9.56 -13.19
N LYS A 21 6.50 9.26 -14.48
CA LYS A 21 7.52 8.88 -15.47
C LYS A 21 8.44 7.74 -15.00
N GLY A 22 7.91 6.76 -14.26
CA GLY A 22 8.69 5.65 -13.71
C GLY A 22 9.61 6.01 -12.55
N GLN A 23 9.51 7.22 -11.99
CA GLN A 23 10.30 7.66 -10.83
C GLN A 23 9.66 7.21 -9.53
N PHE A 24 9.59 5.89 -9.35
CA PHE A 24 9.09 5.27 -8.12
C PHE A 24 9.71 3.88 -7.97
N PRO A 25 9.88 3.39 -6.74
CA PRO A 25 10.28 2.01 -6.52
C PRO A 25 9.11 1.05 -6.81
N GLU A 26 9.32 0.04 -7.66
CA GLU A 26 8.26 -0.92 -8.03
C GLU A 26 7.67 -1.64 -6.82
N VAL A 27 8.49 -1.95 -5.82
CA VAL A 27 8.06 -2.64 -4.60
C VAL A 27 7.02 -1.82 -3.83
N GLU A 28 7.21 -0.50 -3.74
CA GLU A 28 6.27 0.39 -3.05
C GLU A 28 4.93 0.42 -3.78
N VAL A 29 4.95 0.46 -5.11
CA VAL A 29 3.74 0.38 -5.95
C VAL A 29 2.99 -0.92 -5.70
N LEU A 30 3.68 -2.06 -5.60
CA LEU A 30 3.04 -3.35 -5.34
C LEU A 30 2.38 -3.38 -3.96
N VAL A 31 3.08 -2.90 -2.92
CA VAL A 31 2.52 -2.82 -1.56
C VAL A 31 1.30 -1.90 -1.52
N MET A 32 1.40 -0.71 -2.11
CA MET A 32 0.27 0.24 -2.20
C MET A 32 -0.93 -0.34 -2.96
N SER A 33 -0.68 -1.05 -4.06
CA SER A 33 -1.73 -1.65 -4.89
C SER A 33 -2.45 -2.78 -4.16
N GLN A 34 -1.71 -3.61 -3.43
CA GLN A 34 -2.26 -4.65 -2.59
C GLN A 34 -3.10 -4.07 -1.46
N LEU A 35 -2.58 -3.06 -0.76
CA LEU A 35 -3.30 -2.39 0.32
C LEU A 35 -4.59 -1.74 -0.17
N ALA A 36 -4.55 -1.06 -1.32
CA ALA A 36 -5.73 -0.47 -1.94
C ALA A 36 -6.80 -1.52 -2.29
N ARG A 37 -6.40 -2.73 -2.73
CA ARG A 37 -7.33 -3.84 -2.98
C ARG A 37 -8.06 -4.24 -1.70
N GLU A 38 -7.33 -4.39 -0.60
CA GLU A 38 -7.89 -4.79 0.69
C GLU A 38 -8.82 -3.71 1.25
N CYS A 39 -8.44 -2.43 1.15
CA CYS A 39 -9.30 -1.31 1.55
C CYS A 39 -10.62 -1.24 0.75
N LEU A 40 -10.60 -1.65 -0.52
CA LEU A 40 -11.76 -1.65 -1.42
C LEU A 40 -12.50 -2.99 -1.43
N ASN A 41 -12.26 -3.87 -0.44
CA ASN A 41 -12.96 -5.14 -0.35
C ASN A 41 -14.49 -4.91 -0.25
N PHE A 42 -15.25 -5.72 -0.99
CA PHE A 42 -16.71 -5.67 -0.99
C PHE A 42 -17.26 -6.00 0.40
N ASP A 43 -16.65 -6.98 1.07
CA ASP A 43 -16.95 -7.31 2.44
C ASP A 43 -16.28 -6.27 3.37
N PRO A 44 -17.04 -5.49 4.14
CA PRO A 44 -16.48 -4.50 5.07
C PRO A 44 -15.65 -5.13 6.19
N ASP A 45 -15.94 -6.37 6.59
CA ASP A 45 -15.24 -7.06 7.68
C ASP A 45 -13.85 -7.55 7.24
N LEU A 46 -13.62 -7.64 5.92
CA LEU A 46 -12.32 -7.98 5.33
C LEU A 46 -11.46 -6.75 4.99
N ARG A 47 -11.94 -5.53 5.28
CA ARG A 47 -11.16 -4.32 5.09
C ARG A 47 -10.19 -4.14 6.26
N PRO A 48 -8.95 -3.70 6.01
CA PRO A 48 -8.02 -3.42 7.08
C PRO A 48 -8.51 -2.26 7.94
N THR A 49 -8.20 -2.32 9.23
CA THR A 49 -8.36 -1.19 10.14
C THR A 49 -7.40 -0.06 9.75
N MET A 50 -7.71 1.18 10.11
CA MET A 50 -6.81 2.30 9.85
C MET A 50 -5.44 2.13 10.54
N ALA A 51 -5.36 1.38 11.64
CA ALA A 51 -4.10 1.03 12.29
C ALA A 51 -3.23 0.12 11.40
N GLU A 52 -3.84 -0.92 10.81
CA GLU A 52 -3.16 -1.82 9.87
C GLU A 52 -2.74 -1.09 8.59
N VAL A 53 -3.60 -0.21 8.06
CA VAL A 53 -3.29 0.65 6.90
C VAL A 53 -2.03 1.47 7.19
N VAL A 54 -1.98 2.19 8.31
CA VAL A 54 -0.81 3.00 8.69
C VAL A 54 0.43 2.13 8.90
N GLN A 55 0.28 0.95 9.52
CA GLN A 55 1.39 0.02 9.72
C GLN A 55 2.00 -0.42 8.39
N ILE A 56 1.17 -0.81 7.40
CA ILE A 56 1.64 -1.25 6.08
C ILE A 56 2.32 -0.10 5.34
N LEU A 57 1.71 1.09 5.31
CA LEU A 57 2.31 2.29 4.70
C LEU A 57 3.65 2.69 5.35
N SER A 58 3.81 2.42 6.65
CA SER A 58 5.05 2.69 7.37
C SER A 58 6.20 1.78 6.94
N THR A 59 5.93 0.63 6.34
CA THR A 59 6.98 -0.29 5.84
C THR A 59 7.66 0.21 4.57
N ILE A 60 7.00 1.09 3.82
CA ILE A 60 7.45 1.62 2.52
C ILE A 60 7.74 3.13 2.54
N THR A 61 7.56 3.81 3.67
CA THR A 61 7.90 5.23 3.80
C THR A 61 9.26 5.40 4.49
N PRO A 62 10.20 6.17 3.90
CA PRO A 62 11.56 6.30 4.43
C PRO A 62 11.68 7.18 5.69
N ASP A 63 10.58 7.67 6.26
CA ASP A 63 10.62 8.71 7.30
C ASP A 63 10.79 8.15 8.73
N LYS A 64 11.79 8.69 9.43
CA LYS A 64 12.22 8.26 10.78
C LYS A 64 11.24 8.67 11.88
N ARG A 65 10.24 9.52 11.58
CA ARG A 65 9.24 9.98 12.57
C ARG A 65 8.22 8.90 12.93
N THR A 66 7.87 8.02 12.00
CA THR A 66 6.80 7.02 12.18
C THR A 66 7.21 5.86 13.11
N ARG A 67 8.51 5.59 13.26
CA ARG A 67 9.01 4.64 14.28
C ARG A 67 8.64 5.04 15.71
N LYS A 68 8.44 6.34 15.97
CA LYS A 68 7.99 6.81 17.29
C LYS A 68 6.51 6.51 17.55
N PHE A 69 5.67 6.54 16.52
CA PHE A 69 4.24 6.27 16.67
C PHE A 69 3.98 4.77 16.90
N SER A 70 4.66 3.88 16.17
CA SER A 70 4.53 2.42 16.37
C SER A 70 5.00 1.96 17.76
N LEU A 71 6.01 2.61 18.36
CA LEU A 71 6.46 2.31 19.72
C LEU A 71 5.56 2.89 20.82
N GLN A 72 4.74 3.89 20.51
CA GLN A 72 3.93 4.60 21.52
C GLN A 72 2.51 4.01 21.68
N PHE A 73 2.04 3.22 20.71
CA PHE A 73 0.73 2.52 20.76
C PHE A 73 0.85 1.03 21.13
N MET A 74 2.07 0.51 21.30
CA MET A 74 2.32 -0.83 21.85
C MET A 74 2.76 -0.80 23.33
N GLN A 75 2.35 0.24 24.07
CA GLN A 75 2.56 0.38 25.51
C GLN A 75 1.25 0.69 26.23
#